data_AF-A0A382TG58-F1
#
_entry.id   AF-A0A382TG58-F1
#
_cell.length_a   1.000
_cell.length_b   1.000
_cell.length_c   1.000
_cell.angle_alpha   90.00
_cell.angle_beta   90.00
_cell.angle_gamma   90.00
#
_symmetry.space_group_name_H-M   'P 1'
#
loop_
_entity.id
_entity.type
_entity.pdbx_description
1 polymer ?
#
loop_
_entity_poly.entity_id
_entity_poly.type
_entity_poly.pdbx_seq_one_letter_code
_entity_poly.pdbx_strand_id
1 'polypeptide(L)'
;MAEHASTTKPDSPGGWLGWIERIGNQLPDPATLFLIGTVLVMIASAVAAKTQWVVEERLPEQVATLGQAADTAVKWVTTGKNYEANNILTRDGLFWAISSMVKNFINFAPLG
;
A
#
# COMPACT_ATOMS: atom_id res chain seq x y z
N MET A 1 33.36 34.18 -43.97
CA MET A 1 33.25 33.90 -42.52
C MET A 1 31.78 33.79 -42.19
N ALA A 2 31.26 32.59 -41.94
CA ALA A 2 29.89 32.40 -41.47
C ALA A 2 29.94 32.20 -39.95
N GLU A 3 29.32 33.11 -39.21
CA GLU A 3 29.20 33.06 -37.76
C GLU A 3 28.32 31.87 -37.33
N HIS A 4 28.84 31.04 -36.45
CA HIS A 4 28.08 29.98 -35.79
C HIS A 4 27.28 30.58 -34.63
N ALA A 5 26.01 30.91 -34.87
CA ALA A 5 25.08 31.21 -33.80
C ALA A 5 24.84 29.94 -32.97
N SER A 6 25.44 29.90 -31.78
CA SER A 6 25.24 28.83 -30.81
C SER A 6 23.87 29.00 -30.16
N THR A 7 22.91 28.16 -30.52
CA THR A 7 21.58 28.17 -29.90
C THR A 7 21.67 27.50 -28.53
N THR A 8 21.70 28.28 -27.46
CA THR A 8 21.61 27.75 -26.09
C THR A 8 20.20 27.24 -25.86
N LYS A 9 20.05 25.91 -25.77
CA LYS A 9 18.84 25.22 -25.33
C LYS A 9 18.47 25.73 -23.93
N PRO A 10 17.23 26.17 -23.66
CA PRO A 10 16.86 26.62 -22.32
C PRO A 10 16.88 25.43 -21.36
N ASP A 11 17.53 25.61 -20.20
CA ASP A 11 17.48 24.67 -19.09
C ASP A 11 16.02 24.47 -18.64
N SER A 12 15.54 23.22 -18.63
CA SER A 12 14.29 22.86 -17.96
C SER A 12 14.35 23.34 -16.50
N PRO A 13 13.24 23.84 -15.92
CA PRO A 13 13.25 24.33 -14.54
C PRO A 13 13.57 23.17 -13.57
N GLY A 14 14.86 23.02 -13.26
CA GLY A 14 15.39 22.08 -12.30
C GLY A 14 14.89 22.48 -10.91
N GLY A 15 13.99 21.69 -10.36
CA GLY A 15 13.39 21.92 -9.05
C GLY A 15 12.44 20.79 -8.69
N TRP A 16 11.73 20.95 -7.58
CA TRP A 16 10.71 20.00 -7.10
C TRP A 16 9.71 19.63 -8.20
N LEU A 17 9.28 20.59 -9.02
CA LEU A 17 8.33 20.36 -10.12
C LEU A 17 8.93 19.51 -11.25
N GLY A 18 10.19 19.75 -11.63
CA GLY A 18 10.88 18.92 -12.63
C GLY A 18 11.11 17.48 -12.16
N TRP A 19 11.22 17.26 -10.84
CA TRP A 19 11.25 15.90 -10.27
C TRP A 19 9.89 15.21 -10.36
N ILE A 20 8.79 15.90 -10.04
CA ILE A 20 7.43 15.36 -10.21
C ILE A 20 7.14 15.03 -11.67
N GLU A 21 7.49 15.93 -12.60
CA GLU A 21 7.28 15.70 -14.04
C GLU A 21 8.02 14.45 -14.50
N ARG A 22 9.28 14.27 -14.07
CA ARG A 22 10.06 13.09 -14.42
C ARG A 22 9.46 11.80 -13.87
N ILE A 23 8.97 11.82 -12.62
CA ILE A 23 8.29 10.66 -12.03
C ILE A 23 6.97 10.39 -12.74
N GLY A 24 6.16 11.42 -12.97
CA GLY A 24 4.86 11.30 -13.64
C GLY A 24 4.98 10.68 -15.03
N ASN A 25 6.01 11.07 -15.80
CA ASN A 25 6.25 10.50 -17.13
C ASN A 25 6.89 9.10 -17.11
N GLN A 26 7.51 8.70 -15.99
CA GLN A 26 8.21 7.41 -15.86
C GLN A 26 7.33 6.33 -15.22
N LEU A 27 6.15 6.69 -14.70
CA LEU A 27 5.21 5.71 -14.15
C LEU A 27 4.68 4.81 -15.27
N PRO A 28 4.79 3.47 -15.14
CA PRO A 28 4.17 2.54 -16.08
C PRO A 28 2.65 2.62 -15.97
N ASP A 29 1.96 2.02 -16.93
CA ASP A 29 0.50 1.99 -16.94
C ASP A 29 -0.08 1.42 -15.63
N PRO A 30 -1.32 1.79 -15.27
CA PRO A 30 -1.91 1.37 -14.00
C PRO A 30 -1.92 -0.15 -13.76
N ALA A 31 -2.13 -0.97 -14.80
CA ALA A 31 -2.18 -2.42 -14.63
C ALA A 31 -0.80 -2.99 -14.25
N THR A 32 0.26 -2.47 -14.87
CA THR A 32 1.63 -2.81 -14.51
C THR A 32 1.96 -2.41 -13.07
N LEU A 33 1.51 -1.25 -12.60
CA LEU A 33 1.69 -0.83 -11.20
C LEU A 33 1.02 -1.80 -10.22
N PHE A 34 -0.19 -2.26 -10.51
CA PHE A 34 -0.87 -3.26 -9.68
C PHE A 34 -0.13 -4.60 -9.68
N LEU A 35 0.34 -5.06 -10.85
CA LEU A 35 1.12 -6.31 -10.94
C LEU A 35 2.39 -6.23 -10.09
N ILE A 36 3.15 -5.13 -10.20
CA ILE A 36 4.33 -4.87 -9.37
C ILE A 36 3.92 -4.87 -7.89
N GLY A 37 2.85 -4.16 -7.53
CA GLY A 37 2.30 -4.13 -6.17
C GLY A 37 1.95 -5.52 -5.64
N THR A 38 1.32 -6.38 -6.44
CA THR A 38 1.00 -7.77 -6.07
C THR A 38 2.28 -8.56 -5.79
N VAL A 39 3.29 -8.47 -6.66
CA VAL A 39 4.58 -9.15 -6.44
C VAL A 39 5.27 -8.65 -5.18
N LEU A 40 5.27 -7.34 -4.95
CA LEU A 40 5.83 -6.74 -3.73
C LEU A 40 5.11 -7.23 -2.47
N VAL A 41 3.78 -7.31 -2.47
CA VAL A 41 3.01 -7.84 -1.33
C VAL A 41 3.33 -9.31 -1.07
N MET A 42 3.46 -10.13 -2.11
CA MET A 42 3.86 -11.53 -1.96
C MET A 42 5.24 -11.65 -1.28
N ILE A 43 6.22 -10.87 -1.73
CA ILE A 43 7.57 -10.86 -1.13
C ILE A 43 7.52 -10.34 0.32
N ALA A 44 6.83 -9.23 0.56
CA ALA A 44 6.69 -8.65 1.89
C ALA A 44 6.04 -9.63 2.89
N SER A 45 5.03 -10.38 2.45
CA SER A 45 4.37 -11.41 3.26
C SER A 45 5.35 -12.51 3.70
N ALA A 46 6.28 -12.92 2.82
CA ALA A 46 7.30 -13.91 3.15
C ALA A 46 8.32 -13.38 4.16
N VAL A 47 8.72 -12.11 4.04
CA VAL A 47 9.63 -11.47 4.99
C VAL A 47 8.97 -11.36 6.37
N ALA A 48 7.73 -10.87 6.44
CA ALA A 48 6.99 -10.72 7.69
C ALA A 48 6.73 -12.07 8.40
N ALA A 49 6.39 -13.11 7.64
CA ALA A 49 6.21 -14.46 8.18
C ALA A 49 7.53 -15.07 8.68
N LYS A 50 8.64 -14.85 7.96
CA LYS A 50 9.98 -15.29 8.40
C LYS A 50 10.39 -14.67 9.73
N THR A 51 10.03 -13.42 9.97
CA THR A 51 10.29 -12.74 11.25
C THR A 51 9.29 -13.09 12.35
N GLN A 52 8.35 -14.03 12.10
CA GLN A 52 7.28 -14.40 13.04
C GLN A 52 6.53 -13.16 13.56
N TRP A 53 6.16 -12.28 12.62
CA TRP A 53 5.48 -11.03 12.95
C TRP A 53 4.10 -11.31 13.54
N VAL A 54 3.86 -10.83 14.76
CA VAL A 54 2.58 -10.93 15.48
C VAL A 54 2.02 -9.55 15.80
N VAL A 55 0.72 -9.36 15.62
CA VAL A 55 0.00 -8.14 15.96
C VAL A 55 -1.11 -8.45 16.95
N GLU A 56 -1.09 -7.77 18.10
CA GLU A 56 -2.17 -7.81 19.08
C GLU A 56 -3.34 -6.92 18.64
N GLU A 57 -4.54 -7.48 18.68
CA GLU A 57 -5.77 -6.74 18.44
C GLU A 57 -6.01 -5.71 19.54
N ARG A 58 -6.24 -4.46 19.14
CA ARG A 58 -6.67 -3.38 20.03
C ARG A 58 -7.98 -2.81 19.52
N LEU A 59 -9.03 -2.94 20.31
CA LEU A 59 -10.34 -2.38 20.01
C LEU A 59 -10.59 -1.14 20.89
N PRO A 60 -11.24 -0.10 20.34
CA PRO A 60 -11.64 1.05 21.13
C PRO A 60 -12.82 0.64 22.02
N GLU A 61 -12.64 0.70 23.34
CA GLU A 61 -13.76 0.54 24.27
C GLU A 61 -14.53 1.87 24.31
N GLN A 62 -15.62 1.96 23.54
CA GLN A 62 -16.53 3.11 23.64
C GLN A 62 -17.36 2.96 24.92
N VAL A 63 -16.83 3.44 26.04
CA VAL A 63 -17.63 3.58 27.25
C VAL A 63 -18.56 4.78 27.06
N ALA A 64 -19.72 4.53 26.44
CA ALA A 64 -20.82 5.50 26.42
C ALA A 64 -21.42 5.58 27.83
N THR A 65 -20.82 6.38 28.70
CA THR A 65 -21.52 6.84 29.92
C THR A 65 -22.60 7.82 29.49
N LEU A 66 -23.87 7.39 29.50
CA LEU A 66 -25.02 8.26 29.34
C LEU A 66 -25.00 9.36 30.41
N GLY A 67 -24.77 10.61 30.00
CA GLY A 67 -25.17 11.79 30.78
C GLY A 67 -24.06 12.69 31.32
N GLN A 68 -22.78 12.52 30.97
CA GLN A 68 -21.75 13.52 31.27
C GLN A 68 -20.98 13.89 30.01
N ALA A 69 -20.69 15.18 29.87
CA ALA A 69 -19.83 15.74 28.83
C ALA A 69 -18.42 15.17 29.03
N ALA A 70 -18.21 13.97 28.52
CA ALA A 70 -17.01 13.19 28.73
C ALA A 70 -16.06 13.44 27.57
N ASP A 71 -14.86 13.91 27.91
CA ASP A 71 -13.68 13.89 27.06
C ASP A 71 -13.67 12.63 26.19
N THR A 72 -13.59 12.82 24.89
CA THR A 72 -13.57 11.78 23.85
C THR A 72 -12.23 11.03 23.84
N ALA A 73 -11.79 10.55 25.00
CA ALA A 73 -10.61 9.72 25.14
C ALA A 73 -10.93 8.30 24.70
N VAL A 74 -10.73 8.02 23.41
CA VAL A 74 -10.77 6.65 22.86
C VAL A 74 -9.65 5.84 23.52
N LYS A 75 -10.01 5.00 24.50
CA LYS A 75 -9.05 4.10 25.14
C LYS A 75 -8.93 2.83 24.30
N TRP A 76 -7.76 2.63 23.72
CA TRP A 76 -7.40 1.39 23.03
C TRP A 76 -7.13 0.30 24.06
N VAL A 77 -7.99 -0.71 24.11
CA VAL A 77 -7.85 -1.85 25.02
C VAL A 77 -7.42 -3.07 24.23
N THR A 78 -6.41 -3.78 24.73
CA THR A 78 -5.94 -5.03 24.13
C THR A 78 -7.00 -6.11 24.32
N THR A 79 -7.45 -6.71 23.22
CA THR A 79 -8.49 -7.74 23.20
C THR A 79 -7.94 -9.14 23.55
N GLY A 80 -6.61 -9.29 23.62
CA GLY A 80 -5.93 -10.54 23.93
C GLY A 80 -5.86 -11.53 22.75
N LYS A 81 -6.37 -11.13 21.58
CA LYS A 81 -6.29 -11.89 20.34
C LYS A 81 -5.06 -11.48 19.53
N ASN A 82 -4.28 -12.47 19.12
CA ASN A 82 -3.08 -12.29 18.30
C ASN A 82 -3.36 -12.67 16.85
N TYR A 83 -2.80 -11.90 15.93
CA TYR A 83 -2.79 -12.19 14.49
C TYR A 83 -1.36 -12.37 14.01
N GLU A 84 -1.10 -13.47 13.32
CA GLU A 84 0.21 -13.80 12.76
C GLU A 84 0.27 -13.49 11.26
N ALA A 85 1.44 -13.06 10.79
CA ALA A 85 1.66 -12.84 9.36
C ALA A 85 1.72 -14.17 8.59
N ASN A 86 0.96 -14.26 7.50
CA ASN A 86 0.93 -15.44 6.62
C ASN A 86 1.78 -15.23 5.37
N ASN A 87 2.48 -16.27 4.92
CA ASN A 87 3.33 -16.23 3.72
C ASN A 87 2.57 -16.73 2.48
N ILE A 88 2.35 -15.83 1.52
CA ILE A 88 1.64 -16.14 0.26
C ILE A 88 2.47 -17.05 -0.66
N LEU A 89 3.81 -17.02 -0.58
CA LEU A 89 4.71 -17.80 -1.42
C LEU A 89 4.81 -19.29 -1.00
N THR A 90 4.06 -19.71 0.02
CA THR A 90 3.93 -21.13 0.39
C THR A 90 2.96 -21.86 -0.53
N ARG A 91 2.95 -23.19 -0.49
CA ARG A 91 2.01 -24.01 -1.27
C ARG A 91 0.55 -23.61 -1.00
N ASP A 92 0.18 -23.50 0.26
CA ASP A 92 -1.19 -23.17 0.66
C ASP A 92 -1.51 -21.70 0.37
N GLY A 93 -0.55 -20.80 0.57
CA GLY A 93 -0.70 -19.38 0.22
C GLY A 93 -0.92 -19.14 -1.26
N LEU A 94 -0.19 -19.85 -2.13
CA LEU A 94 -0.33 -19.73 -3.58
C LEU A 94 -1.65 -20.33 -4.06
N PHE A 95 -2.05 -21.47 -3.49
CA PHE A 95 -3.38 -22.04 -3.74
C PHE A 95 -4.49 -21.06 -3.33
N TRP A 96 -4.37 -20.43 -2.15
CA TRP A 96 -5.30 -19.42 -1.70
C TRP A 96 -5.34 -18.20 -2.63
N ALA A 97 -4.18 -17.71 -3.08
CA ALA A 97 -4.10 -16.56 -3.98
C ALA A 97 -4.82 -16.82 -5.32
N ILE A 98 -4.63 -18.02 -5.90
CA ILE A 98 -5.28 -18.38 -7.17
C ILE A 98 -6.77 -18.69 -6.97
N SER A 99 -7.13 -19.45 -5.94
CA SER A 99 -8.53 -19.84 -5.67
C SER A 99 -9.41 -18.65 -5.28
N SER A 100 -8.85 -17.64 -4.62
CA SER A 100 -9.57 -16.41 -4.27
C SER A 100 -9.56 -15.35 -5.37
N MET A 101 -8.70 -15.45 -6.39
CA MET A 101 -8.50 -14.41 -7.41
C MET A 101 -9.81 -13.96 -8.07
N VAL A 102 -10.60 -14.91 -8.58
CA VAL A 102 -11.87 -14.61 -9.26
C VAL A 102 -12.88 -14.02 -8.28
N LYS A 103 -12.96 -14.56 -7.07
CA LYS A 103 -13.86 -14.05 -6.02
C LYS A 103 -13.50 -12.61 -5.64
N ASN A 104 -12.22 -12.31 -5.48
CA ASN A 104 -11.73 -10.97 -5.15
C ASN A 104 -12.02 -9.98 -6.29
N PHE A 105 -11.85 -10.42 -7.54
CA PHE A 105 -12.14 -9.59 -8.71
C PHE A 105 -13.64 -9.24 -8.83
N ILE A 106 -14.53 -10.22 -8.66
CA ILE A 106 -15.98 -10.02 -8.79
C ILE A 106 -16.55 -9.19 -7.62
N ASN A 107 -16.04 -9.38 -6.39
CA ASN A 107 -16.53 -8.63 -5.21
C ASN A 107 -15.81 -7.29 -4.99
N PHE A 108 -15.00 -6.84 -5.95
CA PHE A 108 -14.34 -5.56 -5.83
C PHE A 108 -15.40 -4.46 -6.01
N ALA A 109 -15.75 -3.74 -4.94
CA ALA A 109 -16.86 -2.77 -4.91
C ALA A 109 -16.92 -1.76 -6.08
N PRO A 110 -15.80 -1.31 -6.67
CA PRO A 110 -15.82 -0.47 -7.87
C PRO A 110 -16.29 -1.14 -9.17
N LEU A 111 -16.38 -2.48 -9.22
CA LEU A 111 -16.72 -3.27 -10.40
C LEU A 111 -18.16 -3.82 -10.37
N GLY A 112 -18.84 -3.81 -9.21
CA GLY A 112 -20.23 -4.28 -9.06
C GLY A 112 -20.48 -5.00 -7.75
#